data_AF-A0A377UY45-F1
#
_entry.id   AF-A0A377UY45-F1
#
_cell.length_a   1.000
_cell.length_b   1.000
_cell.length_c   1.000
_cell.angle_alpha   90.00
_cell.angle_beta   90.00
_cell.angle_gamma   90.00
#
_symmetry.space_group_name_H-M   'P 1'
#
loop_
_entity.id
_entity.type
_entity.pdbx_description
1 polymer ?
#
loop_
_entity_poly.entity_id
_entity_poly.type
_entity_poly.pdbx_seq_one_letter_code
_entity_poly.pdbx_strand_id
1 'polypeptide(L)'
;MLLTRADMEDRERFLNARDTLRALLDNSIVPVINENDAVATAEIKVGDNDNLSALAAILAGADKLLLLTDQPGLFTADPRSNPQAELIKDVYGIDDALRAIAGDSVSGLGTGGMGTKLQAADVACRRGLIPSSPPGTARTSSAMRWQACR
;
A
#
# COMPACT_ATOMS: atom_id res chain seq x y z
N MET A 1 -8.67 -9.47 -12.69
CA MET A 1 -7.33 -10.04 -12.91
C MET A 1 -6.90 -10.71 -11.61
N LEU A 2 -6.30 -11.90 -11.68
CA LEU A 2 -5.71 -12.57 -10.53
C LEU A 2 -4.20 -12.61 -10.73
N LEU A 3 -3.43 -12.25 -9.71
CA LEU A 3 -1.97 -12.18 -9.77
C LEU A 3 -1.37 -12.96 -8.60
N THR A 4 -0.20 -13.56 -8.82
CA THR A 4 0.65 -14.10 -7.75
C THR A 4 1.91 -13.27 -7.60
N ARG A 5 2.60 -13.42 -6.47
CA ARG A 5 3.94 -12.84 -6.29
C ARG A 5 4.94 -13.27 -7.36
N ALA A 6 4.88 -14.53 -7.79
CA ALA A 6 5.75 -15.05 -8.85
C ALA A 6 5.55 -14.29 -10.17
N ASP A 7 4.32 -13.86 -10.47
CA ASP A 7 4.03 -13.05 -11.66
C ASP A 7 4.64 -11.65 -11.59
N MET A 8 4.94 -11.16 -10.38
CA MET A 8 5.55 -9.85 -10.14
C MET A 8 7.08 -9.90 -10.08
N GLU A 9 7.67 -11.04 -9.72
CA GLU A 9 9.12 -11.25 -9.70
C GLU A 9 9.67 -11.62 -11.09
N ASP A 10 8.85 -12.29 -11.90
CA ASP A 10 9.18 -12.58 -13.30
C ASP A 10 8.96 -11.35 -14.20
N ARG A 11 10.02 -10.95 -14.91
CA ARG A 11 9.98 -9.73 -15.73
C ARG A 11 9.01 -9.82 -16.90
N GLU A 12 8.89 -10.98 -17.55
CA GLU A 12 8.00 -11.14 -18.70
C GLU A 12 6.54 -11.08 -18.25
N ARG A 13 6.21 -11.81 -17.18
CA ARG A 13 4.86 -11.81 -16.59
C ARG A 13 4.48 -10.43 -16.05
N PHE A 14 5.43 -9.72 -15.45
CA PHE A 14 5.23 -8.35 -15.00
C PHE A 14 4.85 -7.40 -16.15
N LEU A 15 5.56 -7.49 -17.29
CA LEU A 15 5.24 -6.66 -18.47
C LEU A 15 3.88 -7.02 -19.07
N ASN A 16 3.55 -8.32 -19.14
CA ASN A 16 2.25 -8.77 -19.64
C ASN A 16 1.09 -8.28 -18.75
N ALA A 17 1.26 -8.33 -17.42
CA ALA A 17 0.28 -7.79 -16.48
C ALA A 17 0.10 -6.29 -16.65
N ARG A 18 1.21 -5.54 -16.82
CA ARG A 18 1.20 -4.09 -17.08
C ARG A 18 0.39 -3.75 -18.34
N ASP A 19 0.70 -4.43 -19.45
CA ASP A 19 0.10 -4.12 -20.74
C ASP A 19 -1.39 -4.48 -20.75
N THR A 20 -1.77 -5.57 -20.10
CA THR A 20 -3.18 -5.93 -19.86
C THR A 20 -3.89 -4.86 -19.04
N LEU A 21 -3.29 -4.41 -17.94
CA LEU A 21 -3.91 -3.43 -17.04
C LEU A 21 -4.12 -2.09 -17.76
N ARG A 22 -3.14 -1.64 -18.53
CA ARG A 22 -3.25 -0.43 -19.36
C ARG A 22 -4.33 -0.56 -20.41
N ALA A 23 -4.37 -1.68 -21.13
CA ALA A 23 -5.42 -1.92 -22.14
C ALA A 23 -6.83 -1.86 -21.54
N LEU A 24 -7.04 -2.41 -20.33
CA LEU A 24 -8.32 -2.30 -19.62
C LEU A 24 -8.67 -0.83 -19.32
N LEU A 25 -7.72 -0.08 -18.76
CA LEU A 25 -7.92 1.33 -18.41
C LEU A 25 -8.16 2.22 -19.63
N ASP A 26 -7.42 2.01 -20.72
CA ASP A 26 -7.58 2.71 -21.99
C ASP A 26 -8.98 2.51 -22.60
N ASN A 27 -9.62 1.38 -22.29
CA ASN A 27 -10.99 1.06 -22.68
C ASN A 27 -12.03 1.43 -21.61
N SER A 28 -11.68 2.24 -20.62
CA SER A 28 -12.56 2.66 -19.51
C SER A 28 -13.13 1.49 -18.69
N ILE A 29 -12.43 0.35 -18.66
CA ILE A 29 -12.79 -0.80 -17.83
C ILE A 29 -12.10 -0.66 -16.49
N VAL A 30 -12.86 -0.83 -15.39
CA VAL A 30 -12.31 -0.82 -14.03
C VAL A 30 -11.74 -2.20 -13.69
N PRO A 31 -10.41 -2.36 -13.58
CA PRO A 31 -9.80 -3.64 -13.26
C PRO A 31 -9.98 -3.98 -11.78
N VAL A 32 -10.58 -5.14 -11.50
CA VAL A 32 -10.61 -5.72 -10.15
C VAL A 32 -9.45 -6.71 -10.03
N ILE A 33 -8.52 -6.44 -9.12
CA ILE A 33 -7.29 -7.22 -8.92
C ILE A 33 -7.37 -7.92 -7.56
N ASN A 34 -6.98 -9.19 -7.49
CA ASN A 34 -6.84 -9.92 -6.23
C ASN A 34 -5.66 -10.91 -6.32
N GLU A 35 -5.18 -11.39 -5.17
CA GLU A 35 -4.23 -12.49 -5.13
C GLU A 35 -4.87 -13.78 -5.67
N ASN A 36 -4.10 -14.57 -6.40
CA ASN A 36 -4.52 -15.89 -6.87
C ASN A 36 -4.23 -16.97 -5.81
N ASP A 37 -5.05 -17.00 -4.75
CA ASP A 37 -4.95 -17.98 -3.66
C ASP A 37 -5.08 -19.45 -4.09
N ALA A 38 -5.67 -19.71 -5.26
CA ALA A 38 -5.87 -21.05 -5.79
C ALA A 38 -4.58 -21.65 -6.38
N VAL A 39 -3.63 -20.80 -6.78
CA VAL A 39 -2.36 -21.20 -7.41
C VAL A 39 -1.16 -20.84 -6.53
N ALA A 40 -1.31 -19.88 -5.61
CA ALA A 40 -0.28 -19.55 -4.63
C ALA A 40 -0.09 -20.71 -3.65
N THR A 41 1.08 -21.37 -3.71
CA THR A 41 1.50 -22.34 -2.71
C THR A 41 1.72 -21.63 -1.37
N ALA A 42 1.61 -22.34 -0.25
CA ALA A 42 1.69 -21.75 1.10
C ALA A 42 3.01 -21.00 1.40
N GLU A 43 4.07 -21.28 0.64
CA GLU A 43 5.37 -20.59 0.68
C GLU A 43 5.37 -19.24 -0.05
N ILE A 44 4.41 -19.03 -0.96
CA ILE A 44 4.29 -17.87 -1.85
C ILE A 44 3.07 -17.01 -1.47
N LYS A 45 2.22 -17.46 -0.54
CA LYS A 45 1.07 -16.71 -0.05
C LYS A 45 1.50 -15.38 0.54
N VAL A 46 1.16 -14.30 -0.15
CA VAL A 46 1.24 -12.95 0.36
C VAL A 46 -0.13 -12.67 0.91
N GLY A 47 -0.38 -13.03 2.17
CA GLY A 47 -1.56 -12.59 2.92
C GLY A 47 -1.60 -11.06 3.14
N ASP A 48 -1.08 -10.29 2.20
CA ASP A 48 -0.76 -8.89 2.24
C ASP A 48 -1.10 -8.25 0.87
N ASN A 49 -2.40 -8.07 0.67
CA ASN A 49 -2.96 -7.29 -0.43
C ASN A 49 -2.49 -5.82 -0.40
N ASP A 50 -1.92 -5.32 0.71
CA ASP A 50 -1.36 -3.97 0.76
C ASP A 50 -0.17 -3.90 -0.22
N ASN A 51 0.76 -4.85 -0.14
CA ASN A 51 1.90 -4.94 -1.05
C ASN A 51 1.47 -5.23 -2.50
N LEU A 52 0.50 -6.11 -2.72
CA LEU A 52 -0.06 -6.35 -4.07
C LEU A 52 -0.65 -5.06 -4.66
N SER A 53 -1.37 -4.27 -3.86
CA SER A 53 -1.97 -3.01 -4.31
C SER A 53 -0.91 -1.99 -4.70
N ALA A 54 0.23 -1.93 -3.98
CA ALA A 54 1.35 -1.06 -4.34
C ALA A 54 1.98 -1.48 -5.69
N LEU A 55 2.16 -2.77 -5.93
CA LEU A 55 2.64 -3.29 -7.22
C LEU A 55 1.64 -3.01 -8.34
N ALA A 56 0.35 -3.23 -8.10
CA ALA A 56 -0.71 -2.91 -9.06
C ALA A 56 -0.74 -1.43 -9.42
N ALA A 57 -0.57 -0.53 -8.43
CA ALA A 57 -0.47 0.90 -8.67
C ALA A 57 0.75 1.27 -9.56
N ILE A 58 1.90 0.62 -9.34
CA ILE A 58 3.09 0.79 -10.19
C ILE A 58 2.82 0.30 -11.62
N LEU A 59 2.18 -0.87 -11.78
CA LEU A 59 1.82 -1.42 -13.10
C LEU A 59 0.86 -0.50 -13.84
N ALA A 60 -0.14 0.05 -13.14
CA ALA A 60 -1.10 0.99 -13.71
C ALA A 60 -0.47 2.34 -14.06
N GLY A 61 0.67 2.69 -13.45
CA GLY A 61 1.20 4.05 -13.51
C GLY A 61 0.28 5.04 -12.79
N ALA A 62 -0.30 4.62 -11.66
CA ALA A 62 -1.26 5.43 -10.91
C ALA A 62 -0.62 6.71 -10.36
N ASP A 63 -1.40 7.76 -10.14
CA ASP A 63 -0.92 8.97 -9.45
C ASP A 63 -1.01 8.84 -7.92
N LYS A 64 -1.85 7.92 -7.43
CA LYS A 64 -2.16 7.73 -6.00
C LYS A 64 -2.48 6.27 -5.71
N LEU A 65 -2.11 5.83 -4.51
CA LEU A 65 -2.55 4.58 -3.90
C LEU A 65 -3.39 4.90 -2.65
N LEU A 66 -4.59 4.34 -2.57
CA LEU A 66 -5.47 4.48 -1.42
C LEU A 66 -5.63 3.12 -0.73
N LEU A 67 -5.14 3.03 0.51
CA LEU A 67 -5.31 1.84 1.37
C LEU A 67 -6.48 2.10 2.33
N LEU A 68 -7.58 1.38 2.14
CA LEU A 68 -8.74 1.46 3.02
C LEU A 68 -8.58 0.50 4.20
N THR A 69 -8.78 1.00 5.41
CA THR A 69 -8.66 0.23 6.66
C THR A 69 -9.78 0.62 7.63
N ASP A 70 -10.14 -0.32 8.49
CA ASP A 70 -11.03 -0.17 9.64
C ASP A 70 -10.38 0.60 10.81
N GLN A 71 -9.06 0.79 10.80
CA GLN A 71 -8.37 1.65 11.74
C GLN A 71 -8.42 3.12 11.28
N PRO A 72 -8.51 4.11 12.21
CA PRO A 72 -8.52 5.52 11.85
C PRO A 72 -7.30 5.99 11.04
N GLY A 73 -6.18 5.28 11.14
CA GLY A 73 -4.92 5.54 10.46
C GLY A 73 -3.73 5.24 11.35
N LEU A 74 -2.57 5.80 11.00
CA LEU A 74 -1.34 5.66 11.78
C LEU A 74 -1.33 6.65 12.96
N PHE A 75 -0.95 6.19 14.14
CA PHE A 75 -0.83 7.02 15.35
C PHE A 75 0.64 7.21 15.75
N THR A 76 0.93 8.25 16.54
CA THR A 76 2.28 8.50 17.10
C THR A 76 2.72 7.46 18.14
N ALA A 77 1.76 6.73 18.72
CA ALA A 77 1.96 5.60 19.64
C ALA A 77 0.69 4.72 19.62
N ASP A 78 0.72 3.52 20.21
CA ASP A 78 -0.49 2.70 20.33
C ASP A 78 -1.54 3.42 21.20
N PRO A 79 -2.72 3.80 20.65
CA PRO A 79 -3.75 4.53 21.39
C PRO A 79 -4.36 3.72 22.55
N ARG A 80 -4.14 2.39 22.58
CA ARG A 80 -4.59 1.53 23.69
C ARG A 80 -3.70 1.67 24.93
N SER A 81 -2.43 2.00 24.74
CA SER A 81 -1.44 2.12 25.82
C SER A 81 -1.09 3.56 26.16
N ASN A 82 -1.24 4.47 25.20
CA ASN A 82 -0.94 5.90 25.37
C ASN A 82 -2.16 6.78 25.03
N PRO A 83 -2.82 7.41 26.03
CA PRO A 83 -3.95 8.30 25.78
C PRO A 83 -3.58 9.62 25.10
N GLN A 84 -2.28 9.94 24.99
CA GLN A 84 -1.75 11.09 24.24
C GLN A 84 -1.38 10.71 22.79
N ALA A 85 -1.70 9.50 22.33
CA ALA A 85 -1.46 9.10 20.95
C ALA A 85 -2.29 9.96 19.99
N GLU A 86 -1.61 10.61 19.06
CA GLU A 86 -2.23 11.48 18.05
C GLU A 86 -2.24 10.82 16.68
N LEU A 87 -3.29 11.06 15.91
CA LEU A 87 -3.41 10.56 14.54
C LEU A 87 -2.46 11.33 13.61
N ILE A 88 -1.57 10.61 12.93
CA ILE A 88 -0.65 11.15 11.94
C ILE A 88 -1.42 11.38 10.64
N LYS A 89 -1.60 12.66 10.29
CA LYS A 89 -2.39 13.08 9.11
C LYS A 89 -1.61 12.96 7.80
N ASP A 90 -0.33 13.29 7.85
CA ASP A 90 0.55 13.38 6.68
C ASP A 90 1.91 12.76 7.04
N VAL A 91 2.39 11.87 6.18
CA VAL A 91 3.70 11.22 6.28
C VAL A 91 4.51 11.54 5.03
N TYR A 92 5.76 11.94 5.22
CA TYR A 92 6.71 12.24 4.14
C TYR A 92 7.90 11.30 4.25
N GLY A 93 7.86 10.20 3.48
CA GLY A 93 8.84 9.13 3.60
C GLY A 93 8.62 8.25 4.83
N ILE A 94 9.18 7.04 4.79
CA ILE A 94 9.02 6.02 5.84
C ILE A 94 10.39 5.68 6.38
N ASP A 95 10.68 6.18 7.58
CA ASP A 95 11.92 5.94 8.31
C ASP A 95 11.78 4.80 9.32
N ASP A 96 12.91 4.43 9.95
CA ASP A 96 12.93 3.35 10.93
C ASP A 96 12.14 3.68 12.21
N ALA A 97 12.01 4.97 12.55
CA ALA A 97 11.20 5.42 13.67
C ALA A 97 9.72 5.16 13.44
N LEU A 98 9.20 5.47 12.24
CA LEU A 98 7.82 5.20 11.86
C LEU A 98 7.54 3.69 11.80
N ARG A 99 8.51 2.90 11.32
CA ARG A 99 8.42 1.43 11.32
C ARG A 99 8.34 0.87 12.73
N ALA A 100 9.11 1.41 13.67
CA ALA A 100 9.08 0.99 15.07
C ALA A 100 7.71 1.25 15.70
N ILE A 101 7.14 2.45 15.49
CA ILE A 101 5.80 2.82 16.01
C ILE A 101 4.70 1.90 15.46
N ALA A 102 4.77 1.54 14.17
CA ALA A 102 3.80 0.65 13.55
C ALA A 102 4.01 -0.84 13.87
N GLY A 103 5.24 -1.24 14.20
CA GLY A 103 5.62 -2.62 14.54
C GLY A 103 5.03 -3.08 15.88
N ASP A 104 4.90 -2.15 16.84
CA ASP A 104 4.33 -2.44 18.17
C ASP A 104 2.78 -2.48 18.17
N SER A 105 2.14 -2.11 17.05
CA SER A 105 0.68 -2.13 16.89
C SER A 105 0.17 -3.56 16.66
N VAL A 106 0.24 -4.40 17.69
CA VAL A 106 -0.19 -5.81 17.62
C VAL A 106 -1.72 -5.89 17.72
N SER A 107 -2.42 -5.81 16.59
CA SER A 107 -3.77 -6.36 16.48
C SER A 107 -3.69 -7.80 15.96
N GLY A 108 -3.70 -8.76 16.88
CA GLY A 108 -3.76 -10.17 16.55
C GLY A 108 -5.03 -10.50 15.75
N LEU A 109 -4.89 -11.41 14.79
CA LEU A 109 -5.92 -12.08 13.95
C LEU A 109 -5.93 -11.75 12.44
N GLY A 110 -4.89 -11.14 11.88
CA GLY A 110 -4.74 -11.04 10.41
C GLY A 110 -3.28 -11.05 9.95
N THR A 111 -3.01 -11.58 8.75
CA THR A 111 -1.71 -11.47 8.06
C THR A 111 -1.40 -10.06 7.57
N GLY A 112 -2.33 -9.11 7.75
CA GLY A 112 -2.19 -7.69 7.42
C GLY A 112 -2.35 -6.81 8.65
N GLY A 113 -1.51 -5.78 8.75
CA GLY A 113 -1.46 -4.85 9.89
C GLY A 113 -1.02 -3.46 9.46
N MET A 114 -0.61 -2.60 10.41
CA MET A 114 -0.05 -1.28 10.07
C MET A 114 1.34 -1.42 9.43
N GLY A 115 2.11 -2.43 9.82
CA GLY A 115 3.43 -2.73 9.25
C GLY A 115 3.38 -3.02 7.74
N THR A 116 2.44 -3.86 7.28
CA THR A 116 2.28 -4.19 5.85
C THR A 116 1.86 -2.96 5.03
N LYS A 117 1.00 -2.11 5.58
CA LYS A 117 0.58 -0.85 4.92
C LYS A 117 1.73 0.14 4.81
N LEU A 118 2.60 0.22 5.83
CA LEU A 118 3.83 1.01 5.72
C LEU A 118 4.80 0.43 4.69
N GLN A 119 4.92 -0.89 4.57
CA GLN A 119 5.75 -1.49 3.51
C GLN A 119 5.22 -1.17 2.12
N ALA A 120 3.91 -1.34 1.90
CA ALA A 120 3.25 -1.00 0.65
C ALA A 120 3.44 0.48 0.30
N ALA A 121 3.28 1.35 1.29
CA ALA A 121 3.51 2.78 1.16
C ALA A 121 4.98 3.13 0.85
N ASP A 122 5.96 2.43 1.42
CA ASP A 122 7.38 2.63 1.14
C ASP A 122 7.69 2.26 -0.31
N VAL A 123 7.17 1.12 -0.77
CA VAL A 123 7.27 0.69 -2.17
C VAL A 123 6.66 1.73 -3.10
N ALA A 124 5.50 2.27 -2.75
CA ALA A 124 4.83 3.30 -3.53
C ALA A 124 5.60 4.64 -3.53
N CYS A 125 6.10 5.08 -2.37
CA CYS A 125 6.91 6.29 -2.22
C CYS A 125 8.18 6.23 -3.07
N ARG A 126 8.94 5.12 -2.98
CA ARG A 126 10.20 4.94 -3.73
C ARG A 126 10.01 4.95 -5.24
N ARG A 127 8.79 4.68 -5.71
CA ARG A 127 8.41 4.69 -7.12
C ARG A 127 7.75 6.01 -7.57
N GLY A 128 7.69 7.01 -6.68
CA GLY A 128 7.18 8.35 -6.98
C GLY A 128 5.65 8.47 -6.94
N LEU A 129 4.93 7.42 -6.51
CA LEU A 129 3.47 7.45 -6.35
C LEU A 129 3.05 8.32 -5.15
N ILE A 130 3.95 8.48 -4.18
CA ILE A 130 3.76 9.26 -2.96
C ILE A 130 5.01 10.14 -2.76
N PRO A 131 4.88 11.43 -2.38
CA PRO A 131 6.00 12.31 -2.10
C PRO A 131 6.80 11.85 -0.89
N SER A 132 8.12 11.78 -1.03
CA SER A 132 9.06 11.54 0.06
C SER A 132 9.41 12.80 0.85
N SER A 133 8.86 13.96 0.49
CA SER A 133 9.15 15.25 1.13
C SER A 133 7.95 16.19 1.06
N PRO A 134 7.78 17.12 2.01
CA PRO A 134 6.71 18.10 1.99
C PRO A 134 6.78 19.01 0.74
N PRO A 135 5.64 19.39 0.15
CA PRO A 135 5.65 20.26 -1.02
C PRO A 135 6.20 21.64 -0.64
N GLY A 136 7.27 22.07 -1.30
CA GLY A 136 7.73 23.46 -1.25
C GLY A 136 6.77 24.35 -2.02
N THR A 137 5.87 25.05 -1.33
CA THR A 137 4.99 26.14 -1.82
C THR A 137 4.08 25.89 -3.04
N ALA A 138 4.20 24.77 -3.75
CA ALA A 138 3.30 24.38 -4.82
C ALA A 138 2.14 23.54 -4.26
N ARG A 139 0.91 23.93 -4.61
CA ARG A 139 -0.32 23.22 -4.23
C ARG A 139 -0.37 21.86 -4.93
N THR A 140 0.24 20.86 -4.34
CA THR A 140 0.01 19.46 -4.68
C THR A 140 -0.25 18.72 -3.38
N SER A 141 -1.53 18.44 -3.10
CA SER A 141 -1.98 17.69 -1.93
C SER A 141 -1.74 16.20 -2.14
N SER A 142 -0.48 15.79 -2.18
CA SER A 142 -0.09 14.41 -2.48
C SER A 142 0.55 13.67 -1.31
N ALA A 143 0.55 14.22 -0.08
CA ALA A 143 0.94 13.45 1.10
C ALA A 143 0.11 12.16 1.25
N MET A 144 0.73 11.11 1.81
CA MET A 144 0.00 9.89 2.14
C MET A 144 -1.05 10.22 3.20
N ARG A 145 -2.31 10.24 2.78
CA ARG A 145 -3.46 10.47 3.66
C ARG A 145 -4.07 9.14 3.99
N TRP A 146 -4.04 8.79 5.27
CA TRP A 146 -4.90 7.75 5.80
C TRP A 146 -6.34 8.26 5.78
N GLN A 147 -7.14 7.77 4.85
CA GLN A 147 -8.58 8.00 4.86
C GLN A 147 -9.25 6.76 5.44
N ALA A 148 -9.73 6.89 6.67
CA ALA A 148 -10.69 5.95 7.23
C ALA A 148 -12.05 6.16 6.55
N CYS A 149 -12.66 5.08 6.06
CA CYS A 149 -14.08 5.09 5.72
C CYS A 149 -14.88 5.24 7.03
N ARG A 150 -15.75 6.24 7.09
CA ARG A 150 -16.80 6.34 8.11
C ARG A 150 -18.06 5.65 7.62
#